data_AF-A0A947CEJ1-F1
#
_entry.id   AF-A0A947CEJ1-F1
#
_cell.length_a   1.000
_cell.length_b   1.000
_cell.length_c   1.000
_cell.angle_alpha   90.00
_cell.angle_beta   90.00
_cell.angle_gamma   90.00
#
_symmetry.space_group_name_H-M   'P 1'
#
loop_
_entity.id
_entity.type
_entity.pdbx_description
1 polymer ?
#
loop_
_entity_poly.entity_id
_entity_poly.type
_entity_poly.pdbx_seq_one_letter_code
_entity_poly.pdbx_strand_id
1 'polypeptide(L)'
;LQQRGAAVEYHDPHVPSLKLESGDMVSADLTADRLRDADLVLIATDHTAVDYDLVGRHATLVVDPRNVIGEVEKAVVYPIAGPPRSSVVRRGYPVDD
;
A
#
# COMPACT_ATOMS: atom_id res chain seq x y z
N LEU A 1 -3.70 13.14 0.14
CA LEU A 1 -2.23 12.95 0.21
C LEU A 1 -1.49 14.07 -0.55
N GLN A 2 -1.73 14.25 -1.85
CA GLN A 2 -1.10 15.31 -2.66
C GLN A 2 -1.30 16.73 -2.11
N GLN A 3 -2.52 17.09 -1.66
CA GLN A 3 -2.80 18.38 -1.02
C GLN A 3 -1.98 18.63 0.26
N ARG A 4 -1.43 17.58 0.86
CA ARG A 4 -0.55 17.64 2.04
C ARG A 4 0.94 17.53 1.67
N GLY A 5 1.29 17.64 0.38
CA GLY A 5 2.66 17.64 -0.11
C GLY A 5 3.27 16.26 -0.43
N ALA A 6 2.50 15.18 -0.35
CA ALA A 6 3.01 13.85 -0.68
C ALA A 6 3.16 13.65 -2.20
N ALA A 7 4.25 13.01 -2.62
CA ALA A 7 4.35 12.41 -3.94
C ALA A 7 3.44 11.17 -3.99
N VAL A 8 2.52 11.12 -4.94
CA VAL A 8 1.53 10.04 -5.03
C VAL A 8 1.54 9.47 -6.43
N GLU A 9 1.73 8.16 -6.50
CA GLU A 9 1.49 7.33 -7.67
C GLU A 9 0.31 6.40 -7.38
N TYR A 10 -0.39 5.96 -8.42
CA TYR A 10 -1.48 4.98 -8.28
C TYR A 10 -1.32 3.87 -9.30
N HIS A 11 -1.71 2.67 -8.93
CA HIS A 11 -1.82 1.53 -9.82
C HIS A 11 -3.26 1.03 -9.81
N ASP A 12 -3.83 0.89 -10.99
CA ASP A 12 -5.12 0.25 -11.22
C ASP A 12 -5.06 -0.51 -12.56
N PRO A 13 -5.29 -1.84 -12.58
CA PRO A 13 -5.25 -2.65 -13.80
C PRO A 13 -6.44 -2.41 -14.73
N HIS A 14 -7.48 -1.70 -14.28
CA HIS A 14 -8.70 -1.42 -15.02
C HIS A 14 -8.86 0.07 -15.35
N VAL A 15 -8.17 0.96 -14.64
CA VAL A 15 -8.26 2.42 -14.82
C VAL A 15 -6.90 3.02 -15.20
N PRO A 16 -6.57 3.12 -16.50
CA PRO A 16 -5.24 3.55 -16.96
C PRO A 16 -4.95 5.03 -16.73
N SER A 17 -5.96 5.87 -16.52
CA SER A 17 -5.81 7.28 -16.22
C SER A 17 -6.94 7.81 -15.33
N LEU A 18 -6.63 8.70 -14.40
CA LEU A 18 -7.58 9.43 -13.57
C LEU A 18 -7.52 10.93 -13.90
N LYS A 19 -8.68 11.56 -14.02
CA LYS A 19 -8.80 13.01 -14.11
C LYS A 19 -9.21 13.54 -12.75
N LEU A 20 -8.33 14.31 -12.12
CA LEU A 20 -8.57 14.90 -10.81
C LEU A 20 -8.47 16.42 -10.92
N GLU A 21 -9.15 17.14 -10.03
CA GLU A 21 -9.00 18.60 -9.95
C GLU A 21 -7.55 19.02 -9.66
N SER A 22 -6.78 18.15 -8.99
CA SER A 22 -5.36 18.34 -8.68
C SER A 22 -4.40 18.00 -9.83
N GLY A 23 -4.92 17.56 -10.98
CA GLY A 23 -4.14 17.15 -12.15
C GLY A 23 -4.42 15.71 -12.56
N ASP A 24 -4.20 15.44 -13.85
CA ASP A 24 -4.37 14.10 -14.42
C ASP A 24 -3.24 13.17 -13.91
N MET A 25 -3.60 11.93 -13.62
CA MET A 25 -2.67 10.88 -13.22
C MET A 25 -2.78 9.71 -14.20
N VAL A 26 -1.65 9.04 -14.46
CA VAL A 26 -1.58 7.82 -15.26
C VAL A 26 -1.24 6.66 -14.35
N SER A 27 -1.88 5.50 -14.58
CA SER A 27 -1.65 4.28 -13.82
C SER A 27 -0.20 3.84 -13.99
N ALA A 28 0.48 3.70 -12.86
CA ALA A 28 1.83 3.20 -12.74
C ALA A 28 1.88 1.68 -12.94
N ASP A 29 2.99 1.16 -13.47
CA ASP A 29 3.26 -0.28 -13.38
C ASP A 29 3.50 -0.68 -11.92
N LEU A 30 2.90 -1.79 -11.49
CA LEU A 30 3.17 -2.37 -10.18
C LEU A 30 4.49 -3.15 -10.23
N THR A 31 5.55 -2.57 -9.69
CA THR A 31 6.89 -3.16 -9.72
C THR A 31 7.52 -3.20 -8.34
N ALA A 32 8.43 -4.15 -8.13
CA ALA A 32 9.16 -4.28 -6.87
C ALA A 32 9.95 -3.02 -6.51
N ASP A 33 10.52 -2.31 -7.48
CA ASP A 33 11.31 -1.11 -7.24
C ASP A 33 10.44 0.04 -6.74
N ARG A 34 9.32 0.33 -7.41
CA ARG A 34 8.35 1.34 -6.95
C ARG A 34 7.79 1.02 -5.56
N LEU A 35 7.54 -0.27 -5.28
CA LEU A 35 7.08 -0.71 -3.96
C LEU A 35 8.14 -0.54 -2.86
N ARG A 36 9.43 -0.68 -3.19
CA ARG A 36 10.53 -0.45 -2.24
C ARG A 36 10.79 1.05 -2.01
N ASP A 37 10.60 1.86 -3.04
CA ASP A 37 10.82 3.30 -2.99
C ASP A 37 9.68 4.04 -2.29
N ALA A 38 8.48 3.45 -2.25
CA ALA A 38 7.34 4.01 -1.55
C ALA A 38 7.49 3.88 -0.02
N ASP A 39 7.32 5.01 0.68
CA ASP A 39 7.25 5.04 2.15
C ASP A 39 6.03 4.28 2.70
N LEU A 40 4.92 4.29 1.95
CA LEU A 40 3.63 3.70 2.31
C LEU A 40 2.86 3.26 1.07
N VAL A 41 2.26 2.08 1.13
CA VAL A 41 1.29 1.59 0.14
C VAL A 41 -0.11 1.58 0.75
N LEU A 42 -1.09 2.14 0.05
CA LEU A 42 -2.50 2.13 0.45
C LEU A 42 -3.30 1.26 -0.52
N ILE A 43 -3.99 0.25 0.02
CA ILE A 43 -4.94 -0.52 -0.77
C ILE A 43 -6.28 0.22 -0.78
N ALA A 44 -6.50 1.03 -1.80
CA ALA A 44 -7.74 1.79 -1.93
C ALA A 44 -8.92 0.91 -2.41
N THR A 45 -8.64 -0.03 -3.32
CA THR A 45 -9.63 -0.91 -3.94
C THR A 45 -9.12 -2.34 -3.97
N ASP A 46 -9.99 -3.29 -3.69
CA ASP A 46 -9.70 -4.73 -3.82
C ASP A 46 -9.94 -5.20 -5.25
N HIS A 47 -8.87 -5.21 -6.05
CA HIS A 47 -8.88 -5.82 -7.38
C HIS A 47 -8.19 -7.18 -7.35
N THR A 48 -8.88 -8.22 -7.80
CA THR A 48 -8.33 -9.58 -7.91
C THR A 48 -7.15 -9.69 -8.89
N ALA A 49 -7.00 -8.74 -9.80
CA ALA A 49 -5.91 -8.67 -10.77
C ALA A 49 -4.60 -8.09 -10.19
N VAL A 50 -4.62 -7.56 -8.96
CA VAL A 50 -3.44 -7.02 -8.29
C VAL A 50 -2.63 -8.15 -7.64
N ASP A 51 -1.32 -8.17 -7.89
CA ASP A 51 -0.40 -9.09 -7.22
C ASP A 51 -0.07 -8.58 -5.80
N TYR A 52 -0.93 -8.91 -4.85
CA TYR A 52 -0.74 -8.54 -3.44
C TYR A 52 0.43 -9.24 -2.77
N ASP A 53 0.88 -10.39 -3.29
CA ASP A 53 2.08 -11.07 -2.80
C ASP A 53 3.34 -10.26 -3.16
N LEU A 54 3.38 -9.66 -4.35
CA LEU A 54 4.42 -8.70 -4.72
C LEU A 54 4.42 -7.49 -3.77
N VAL A 55 3.24 -6.95 -3.46
CA VAL A 55 3.08 -5.84 -2.49
C VAL A 55 3.65 -6.25 -1.12
N GLY A 56 3.19 -7.37 -0.56
CA GLY A 56 3.62 -7.84 0.76
C GLY A 56 5.12 -8.16 0.86
N ARG A 57 5.74 -8.62 -0.24
CA ARG A 57 7.18 -8.94 -0.31
C ARG A 57 8.09 -7.72 -0.47
N HIS A 58 7.60 -6.62 -1.05
CA HIS A 58 8.47 -5.51 -1.43
C HIS A 58 8.18 -4.21 -0.68
N ALA A 59 6.92 -3.95 -0.32
CA ALA A 59 6.54 -2.77 0.47
C ALA A 59 7.11 -2.83 1.89
N THR A 60 7.33 -1.65 2.48
CA THR A 60 7.76 -1.50 3.88
C THR A 60 6.55 -1.41 4.82
N LEU A 61 5.56 -0.59 4.44
CA LEU A 61 4.36 -0.32 5.21
C LEU A 61 3.16 -0.39 4.27
N VAL A 62 2.13 -1.12 4.69
CA VAL A 62 0.86 -1.20 3.96
C VAL A 62 -0.27 -0.76 4.88
N VAL A 63 -1.11 0.15 4.40
CA VAL A 63 -2.42 0.42 5.00
C VAL A 63 -3.45 -0.32 4.15
N ASP A 64 -4.13 -1.28 4.77
CA ASP A 64 -5.07 -2.18 4.09
C ASP A 64 -6.50 -2.07 4.66
N PRO A 65 -7.25 -1.01 4.29
CA PRO A 65 -8.67 -0.88 4.57
C PRO A 65 -9.52 -2.01 4.03
N ARG A 66 -9.04 -2.70 2.98
CA ARG A 66 -9.77 -3.72 2.23
C ARG A 66 -9.61 -5.11 2.83
N ASN A 67 -8.66 -5.27 3.74
CA ASN A 67 -8.40 -6.51 4.46
C ASN A 67 -8.04 -7.67 3.50
N VAL A 68 -7.30 -7.38 2.44
CA VAL A 68 -6.92 -8.33 1.39
C VAL A 68 -5.56 -8.97 1.62
N ILE A 69 -4.64 -8.28 2.31
CA ILE A 69 -3.33 -8.82 2.64
C ILE A 69 -3.38 -9.54 3.99
N GLY A 70 -2.98 -10.81 3.95
CA GLY A 70 -2.81 -11.67 5.12
C GLY A 70 -1.53 -11.40 5.90
N GLU A 71 -0.99 -12.42 6.55
CA GLU A 71 0.35 -12.35 7.13
C GLU A 71 1.41 -12.35 6.04
N VAL A 72 2.41 -11.48 6.17
CA VAL A 72 3.50 -11.30 5.21
C VAL A 72 4.85 -11.20 5.91
N GLU A 73 5.92 -11.51 5.16
CA GLU A 73 7.30 -11.61 5.66
C GLU A 73 7.99 -10.27 5.87
N LYS A 74 7.68 -9.27 5.04
CA LYS A 74 8.43 -8.01 5.02
C LYS A 74 7.59 -6.83 5.48
N ALA A 75 6.42 -6.63 4.87
CA ALA A 75 5.61 -5.46 5.18
C ALA A 75 5.03 -5.53 6.59
N VAL A 76 4.81 -4.37 7.20
CA VAL A 76 3.87 -4.22 8.31
C VAL A 76 2.55 -3.76 7.72
N VAL A 77 1.48 -4.52 7.95
CA VAL A 77 0.17 -4.27 7.36
C VAL A 77 -0.77 -3.77 8.45
N TYR A 78 -1.31 -2.57 8.26
CA TYR A 78 -2.28 -1.95 9.15
C TYR A 78 -3.69 -2.06 8.56
N PRO A 79 -4.53 -2.97 9.06
CA PRO A 79 -5.94 -3.00 8.69
C PRO A 79 -6.73 -1.89 9.40
N ILE A 80 -7.96 -1.63 8.97
CA ILE A 80 -8.89 -0.77 9.74
C ILE A 80 -9.28 -1.43 11.07
N ALA A 81 -9.46 -2.75 11.06
CA ALA A 81 -9.91 -3.51 12.21
C ALA A 81 -8.89 -4.58 12.59
N GLY A 82 -8.57 -4.63 13.89
CA GLY A 82 -7.63 -5.59 14.45
C GLY A 82 -6.19 -5.08 14.50
N PRO A 83 -5.28 -5.90 15.06
CA PRO A 83 -3.88 -5.52 15.20
C PRO A 83 -3.17 -5.50 13.84
N PRO A 84 -2.02 -4.80 13.74
CA PRO A 84 -1.14 -4.90 12.58
C PRO A 84 -0.68 -6.33 12.34
N ARG A 85 -0.51 -6.71 11.05
CA ARG A 85 0.00 -8.01 10.63
C ARG A 85 1.43 -7.86 10.14
N SER A 86 2.33 -8.62 10.73
CA SER A 86 3.69 -8.81 10.23
C SER A 86 4.29 -10.03 10.90
N SER A 87 5.01 -10.84 10.14
CA SER A 87 5.86 -11.88 10.74
C SER A 87 7.22 -11.34 11.18
N VAL A 88 7.54 -10.06 10.88
CA VAL A 88 8.68 -9.38 11.46
C VAL A 88 8.39 -9.04 12.92
N VAL A 89 9.03 -9.75 13.84
CA VAL A 89 9.04 -9.38 15.27
C VAL A 89 9.76 -8.04 15.42
N ARG A 90 9.02 -6.92 15.40
CA ARG A 90 9.58 -5.62 15.75
C ARG A 90 9.70 -5.52 17.26
N ARG A 91 10.92 -5.67 17.76
CA ARG A 91 11.31 -5.21 19.10
C ARG A 91 11.18 -3.67 19.12
N GLY A 92 10.04 -3.18 19.59
CA GLY A 92 9.82 -1.76 19.93
C GLY A 92 9.25 -0.90 18.80
N TYR A 93 7.93 -0.75 18.77
CA TYR A 93 7.24 0.51 18.51
C TYR A 93 6.11 0.57 19.55
N PRO A 94 6.00 1.62 20.38
CA PRO A 94 4.95 1.68 21.38
C PRO A 94 3.61 1.69 20.65
N VAL A 95 2.81 0.65 20.90
CA VAL A 95 1.36 0.78 20.81
C VAL A 95 1.00 1.64 22.02
N ASP A 96 0.77 2.92 21.79
CA ASP A 96 0.13 3.75 22.81
C ASP A 96 -1.31 3.21 22.98
N ASP A 97 -1.60 2.71 24.18
CA ASP A 97 -2.93 2.26 24.64
C ASP A 97 -3.96 3.41 24.65
#